data_AF-A0A2E2RAH6-F1
#
_entry.id   AF-A0A2E2RAH6-F1
#
_cell.length_a   1.000
_cell.length_b   1.000
_cell.length_c   1.000
_cell.angle_alpha   90.00
_cell.angle_beta   90.00
_cell.angle_gamma   90.00
#
_symmetry.space_group_name_H-M   'P 1'
#
loop_
_entity.id
_entity.type
_entity.pdbx_description
1 polymer ?
#
loop_
_entity_poly.entity_id
_entity_poly.type
_entity_poly.pdbx_seq_one_letter_code
_entity_poly.pdbx_strand_id
1 'polypeptide(L)'
;MNFNHWYLKNLFIIFITLIISGCFGQNKNYYGNVNYEWDSDGKSYTAVVKDKNGEDLIRVDCRHIGNQPNGAIKGGLSRDYRSNHVDFYDYKLTNLTSKSISLESVDYRFDKGRYKKVFKTKSKAEISEYMDGNVLLPNGSLERINSWAWGKFNPDILHKIYHAKISGGIDFIIDVQLVCKK
;
A
#
# COMPACT_ATOMS: atom_id res chain seq x y z
N MET A 1 8.05 72.40 23.98
CA MET A 1 7.41 71.61 25.05
C MET A 1 6.09 71.07 24.54
N ASN A 2 5.86 69.79 24.79
CA ASN A 2 4.63 69.00 24.67
C ASN A 2 4.13 68.56 23.28
N PHE A 3 4.58 67.35 22.96
CA PHE A 3 3.89 66.27 22.25
C PHE A 3 2.40 66.17 22.61
N ASN A 4 1.56 65.85 21.61
CA ASN A 4 0.77 64.62 21.63
C ASN A 4 0.11 64.36 20.27
N HIS A 5 0.62 63.34 19.58
CA HIS A 5 -0.04 62.64 18.49
C HIS A 5 -1.22 61.83 19.06
N TRP A 6 -2.45 62.17 18.68
CA TRP A 6 -3.61 61.30 18.92
C TRP A 6 -3.95 60.57 17.62
N TYR A 7 -3.44 59.34 17.54
CA TYR A 7 -3.59 58.44 16.40
C TYR A 7 -4.97 57.78 16.37
N LEU A 8 -5.36 57.43 15.14
CA LEU A 8 -6.64 56.89 14.71
C LEU A 8 -7.19 55.74 15.57
N LYS A 9 -8.46 55.85 15.95
CA LYS A 9 -9.33 54.72 16.26
C LYS A 9 -9.93 54.19 14.96
N ASN A 10 -9.63 52.94 14.62
CA ASN A 10 -10.61 51.92 14.23
C ASN A 10 -9.84 50.63 13.90
N LEU A 11 -9.74 49.76 14.92
CA LEU A 11 -9.28 48.38 14.78
C LEU A 11 -10.30 47.60 13.96
N PHE A 12 -9.89 47.11 12.79
CA PHE A 12 -10.47 45.89 12.20
C PHE A 12 -9.49 44.75 12.45
N ILE A 13 -9.71 44.01 13.53
CA ILE A 13 -9.04 42.73 13.78
C ILE A 13 -9.75 41.71 12.89
N ILE A 14 -9.17 41.39 11.73
CA ILE A 14 -9.58 40.22 10.96
C ILE A 14 -8.88 39.01 11.60
N PHE A 15 -9.64 38.26 12.39
CA PHE A 15 -9.31 36.90 12.79
C PHE A 15 -9.28 36.02 11.53
N ILE A 16 -8.12 35.86 10.90
CA ILE A 16 -7.92 34.76 9.95
C ILE A 16 -7.51 33.57 10.79
N THR A 17 -8.51 32.73 11.05
CA THR A 17 -8.38 31.37 11.55
C THR A 17 -7.37 30.62 10.69
N LEU A 18 -6.20 30.34 11.27
CA LEU A 18 -5.32 29.25 10.84
C LEU A 18 -6.15 27.97 10.83
N ILE A 19 -6.66 27.59 9.66
CA ILE A 19 -7.08 26.22 9.41
C ILE A 19 -5.78 25.42 9.43
N ILE A 20 -5.42 24.97 10.63
CA ILE A 20 -4.52 23.85 10.79
C ILE A 20 -5.33 22.68 10.21
N SER A 21 -5.17 22.45 8.92
CA SER A 21 -5.52 21.18 8.30
C SER A 21 -4.57 20.15 8.91
N GLY A 22 -4.89 19.75 10.14
CA GLY A 22 -4.40 18.54 10.75
C GLY A 22 -4.90 17.42 9.85
N CYS A 23 -4.06 17.01 8.89
CA CYS A 23 -4.10 15.64 8.42
C CYS A 23 -4.02 14.79 9.69
N PHE A 24 -5.17 14.28 10.12
CA PHE A 24 -5.27 13.22 11.11
C PHE A 24 -4.34 12.11 10.60
N GLY A 25 -3.14 12.06 11.16
CA GLY A 25 -2.19 10.99 10.93
C GLY A 25 -2.83 9.73 11.48
N GLN A 26 -3.59 9.02 10.65
CA GLN A 26 -3.81 7.62 10.91
C GLN A 26 -2.42 7.01 10.98
N ASN A 27 -2.06 6.42 12.12
CA ASN A 27 -0.91 5.54 12.25
C ASN A 27 -1.09 4.42 11.24
N LYS A 28 -0.63 4.65 10.00
CA LYS A 28 -0.68 3.66 8.95
C LYS A 28 0.43 2.66 9.30
N ASN A 29 0.04 1.42 9.58
CA ASN A 29 0.99 0.35 9.86
C ASN A 29 1.63 -0.06 8.53
N TYR A 30 2.74 0.59 8.16
CA TYR A 30 3.54 0.22 7.00
C TYR A 30 4.58 -0.83 7.39
N TYR A 31 4.82 -1.80 6.49
CA TYR A 31 5.92 -2.76 6.65
C TYR A 31 7.05 -2.46 5.66
N GLY A 32 8.28 -2.40 6.17
CA GLY A 32 9.46 -2.05 5.37
C GLY A 32 9.65 -0.54 5.18
N ASN A 33 10.66 -0.17 4.39
CA ASN A 33 10.93 1.21 4.01
C ASN A 33 10.19 1.53 2.71
N VAL A 34 8.92 1.91 2.82
CA VAL A 34 8.01 2.10 1.67
C VAL A 34 7.37 3.48 1.72
N ASN A 35 7.44 4.22 0.61
CA ASN A 35 6.72 5.47 0.42
C ASN A 35 5.47 5.23 -0.43
N TYR A 36 4.31 5.75 -0.01
CA TYR A 36 3.02 5.55 -0.68
C TYR A 36 2.42 6.86 -1.17
N GLU A 37 2.02 6.88 -2.43
CA GLU A 37 1.26 7.95 -3.06
C GLU A 37 -0.12 7.40 -3.42
N TRP A 38 -1.13 7.75 -2.62
CA TRP A 38 -2.49 7.24 -2.76
C TRP A 38 -3.30 8.08 -3.74
N ASP A 39 -4.12 7.41 -4.54
CA ASP A 39 -5.08 8.06 -5.42
C ASP A 39 -6.28 8.60 -4.62
N SER A 40 -7.11 9.43 -5.27
CA SER A 40 -8.28 10.05 -4.66
C SER A 40 -9.35 9.05 -4.19
N ASP A 41 -9.33 7.81 -4.67
CA ASP A 41 -10.24 6.75 -4.25
C ASP A 41 -9.89 6.17 -2.86
N GLY A 42 -8.68 6.44 -2.35
CA GLY A 42 -8.15 5.90 -1.11
C GLY A 42 -7.96 4.37 -1.11
N LYS A 43 -7.93 3.74 -2.29
CA LYS A 43 -7.76 2.29 -2.49
C LYS A 43 -6.65 1.98 -3.49
N SER A 44 -6.49 2.77 -4.53
CA SER A 44 -5.42 2.69 -5.53
C SER A 44 -4.24 3.54 -5.08
N TYR A 45 -3.03 3.14 -5.46
CA TYR A 45 -1.81 3.85 -5.11
C TYR A 45 -0.62 3.42 -5.96
N THR A 46 0.40 4.27 -5.99
CA THR A 46 1.77 3.90 -6.33
C THR A 46 2.61 3.89 -5.06
N ALA A 47 3.50 2.91 -4.91
CA ALA A 47 4.46 2.89 -3.80
C ALA A 47 5.87 2.57 -4.27
N VAL A 48 6.86 3.11 -3.58
CA VAL A 48 8.28 2.85 -3.85
C VAL A 48 8.93 2.30 -2.59
N VAL A 49 9.49 1.09 -2.72
CA VAL A 49 10.30 0.44 -1.68
C VAL A 49 11.74 0.89 -1.84
N LYS A 50 12.34 1.36 -0.74
CA LYS A 50 13.70 1.90 -0.72
C LYS A 50 14.62 1.03 0.14
N ASP A 51 15.91 1.04 -0.18
CA ASP A 51 16.93 0.46 0.69
C ASP A 51 17.21 1.36 1.91
N LYS A 52 18.18 0.97 2.76
CA LYS A 52 18.59 1.77 3.92
C LYS A 52 19.27 3.10 3.58
N ASN A 53 19.77 3.25 2.36
CA ASN A 53 20.42 4.44 1.86
C ASN A 53 19.45 5.37 1.11
N GLY A 54 18.21 4.92 0.88
CA GLY A 54 17.16 5.67 0.19
C GLY A 54 17.05 5.38 -1.31
N GLU A 55 17.84 4.43 -1.82
CA GLU A 55 17.82 4.00 -3.22
C GLU A 55 16.57 3.17 -3.53
N ASP A 56 15.99 3.39 -4.70
CA ASP A 56 14.75 2.74 -5.12
C ASP A 56 15.00 1.28 -5.52
N LEU A 57 14.23 0.36 -4.91
CA LEU A 57 14.31 -1.07 -5.17
C LEU A 57 13.16 -1.57 -6.03
N ILE A 58 11.93 -1.29 -5.61
CA ILE A 58 10.70 -1.79 -6.23
C ILE A 58 9.68 -0.67 -6.32
N ARG A 59 9.02 -0.55 -7.47
CA ARG A 59 7.74 0.17 -7.57
C ARG A 59 6.57 -0.81 -7.50
N VAL A 60 5.58 -0.48 -6.68
CA VAL A 60 4.28 -1.16 -6.61
C VAL A 60 3.26 -0.24 -7.26
N ASP A 61 2.69 -0.66 -8.39
CA ASP A 61 1.53 0.01 -9.00
C ASP A 61 0.29 -0.82 -8.60
N CYS A 62 -0.60 -0.28 -7.76
CA CYS A 62 -1.77 -1.00 -7.25
C CYS A 62 -3.07 -0.26 -7.62
N ARG A 63 -3.97 -0.96 -8.32
CA ARG A 63 -5.24 -0.40 -8.81
C ARG A 63 -6.41 -1.19 -8.26
N HIS A 64 -7.35 -0.50 -7.61
CA HIS A 64 -8.65 -1.07 -7.28
C HIS A 64 -9.49 -1.23 -8.55
N ILE A 65 -10.09 -2.42 -8.74
CA ILE A 65 -10.90 -2.73 -9.93
C ILE A 65 -12.38 -2.96 -9.60
N GLY A 66 -12.79 -2.70 -8.35
CA GLY A 66 -14.18 -2.82 -7.91
C GLY A 66 -14.44 -4.05 -7.04
N ASN A 67 -15.69 -4.50 -7.02
CA ASN A 67 -16.15 -5.62 -6.20
C ASN A 67 -16.41 -6.90 -7.00
N GLN A 68 -15.95 -6.92 -8.26
CA GLN A 68 -16.00 -8.06 -9.15
C GLN A 68 -14.62 -8.25 -9.81
N PRO A 69 -14.22 -9.49 -10.10
CA PRO A 69 -12.99 -9.74 -10.85
C PRO A 69 -13.12 -9.26 -12.29
N ASN A 70 -12.02 -8.77 -12.86
CA ASN A 70 -11.89 -8.56 -14.29
C ASN A 70 -11.49 -9.89 -14.97
N GLY A 71 -12.47 -10.64 -15.47
CA GLY A 71 -12.24 -11.91 -16.15
C GLY A 71 -11.97 -13.09 -15.22
N ALA A 72 -11.15 -14.04 -15.67
CA ALA A 72 -10.91 -15.28 -14.94
C ALA A 72 -10.06 -15.07 -13.67
N ILE A 73 -10.42 -15.77 -12.60
CA ILE A 73 -9.64 -15.79 -11.37
C ILE A 73 -8.66 -16.96 -11.44
N LYS A 74 -7.36 -16.66 -11.31
CA LYS A 74 -6.34 -17.67 -11.05
C LYS A 74 -6.36 -18.08 -9.58
N GLY A 75 -6.45 -19.39 -9.33
CA GLY A 75 -6.53 -19.97 -7.99
C GLY A 75 -7.95 -20.01 -7.42
N GLY A 76 -8.09 -20.58 -6.22
CA GLY A 76 -9.37 -20.68 -5.52
C GLY A 76 -9.74 -19.40 -4.76
N LEU A 77 -11.03 -19.06 -4.78
CA LEU A 77 -11.59 -18.05 -3.89
C LEU A 77 -11.94 -18.68 -2.54
N SER A 78 -11.40 -18.14 -1.46
CA SER A 78 -11.80 -18.52 -0.10
C SER A 78 -13.17 -17.95 0.31
N ARG A 79 -13.74 -17.08 -0.51
CA ARG A 79 -14.99 -16.37 -0.24
C ARG A 79 -15.70 -16.03 -1.54
N ASP A 80 -16.99 -16.35 -1.63
CA ASP A 80 -17.80 -16.02 -2.79
C ASP A 80 -18.17 -14.54 -2.80
N TYR A 81 -17.68 -13.80 -3.80
CA TYR A 81 -17.92 -12.36 -3.98
C TYR A 81 -19.35 -12.05 -4.41
N ARG A 82 -20.12 -13.04 -4.89
CA ARG A 82 -21.53 -12.84 -5.27
C ARG A 82 -22.45 -12.67 -4.07
N SER A 83 -22.03 -13.20 -2.93
CA SER A 83 -22.77 -13.20 -1.66
C SER A 83 -22.10 -12.37 -0.57
N ASN A 84 -20.89 -11.86 -0.81
CA ASN A 84 -20.09 -11.15 0.18
C ASN A 84 -19.35 -9.97 -0.43
N HIS A 85 -19.21 -8.89 0.34
CA HIS A 85 -18.30 -7.79 -0.04
C HIS A 85 -16.85 -8.27 -0.10
N VAL A 86 -16.26 -8.12 -1.28
CA VAL A 86 -14.87 -8.41 -1.60
C VAL A 86 -14.41 -7.29 -2.53
N ASP A 87 -13.27 -6.66 -2.21
CA ASP A 87 -12.64 -5.70 -3.10
C ASP A 87 -11.56 -6.43 -3.93
N PHE A 88 -11.52 -6.15 -5.23
CA PHE A 88 -10.55 -6.69 -6.17
C PHE A 88 -9.56 -5.63 -6.62
N TYR A 89 -8.33 -6.06 -6.89
CA TYR A 89 -7.19 -5.24 -7.24
C TYR A 89 -6.35 -5.91 -8.31
N ASP A 90 -5.76 -5.09 -9.17
CA ASP A 90 -4.61 -5.47 -9.97
C ASP A 90 -3.39 -4.78 -9.37
N TYR A 91 -2.28 -5.50 -9.20
CA TYR A 91 -1.03 -4.86 -8.82
C TYR A 91 0.16 -5.41 -9.57
N LYS A 92 1.14 -4.55 -9.80
CA LYS A 92 2.39 -4.85 -10.47
C LYS A 92 3.57 -4.47 -9.60
N LEU A 93 4.49 -5.40 -9.43
CA LEU A 93 5.79 -5.18 -8.82
C LEU A 93 6.79 -4.94 -9.96
N THR A 94 7.47 -3.80 -9.97
CA THR A 94 8.48 -3.44 -10.98
C THR A 94 9.83 -3.31 -10.30
N ASN A 95 10.84 -4.02 -10.78
CA ASN A 95 12.21 -3.89 -10.31
C ASN A 95 12.84 -2.62 -10.86
N LEU A 96 13.35 -1.77 -9.99
CA LEU A 96 13.99 -0.51 -10.35
C LEU A 96 15.53 -0.61 -10.33
N THR A 97 16.05 -1.80 -10.07
CA THR A 97 17.49 -2.06 -9.94
C THR A 97 18.05 -2.79 -11.16
N SER A 98 19.37 -2.77 -11.27
CA SER A 98 20.13 -3.54 -12.27
C SER A 98 20.36 -5.00 -11.88
N LYS A 99 19.85 -5.46 -10.73
CA LYS A 99 20.04 -6.83 -10.22
C LYS A 99 18.70 -7.55 -10.14
N SER A 100 18.71 -8.87 -10.30
CA SER A 100 17.50 -9.67 -10.08
C SER A 100 17.07 -9.64 -8.62
N ILE A 101 15.76 -9.63 -8.39
CA ILE A 101 15.13 -9.70 -7.07
C ILE A 101 14.26 -10.95 -7.04
N SER A 102 14.40 -11.78 -6.02
CA SER A 102 13.59 -12.96 -5.82
C SER A 102 12.63 -12.75 -4.66
N LEU A 103 11.36 -13.09 -4.87
CA LEU A 103 10.31 -13.16 -3.85
C LEU A 103 10.40 -14.55 -3.20
N GLU A 104 10.71 -14.59 -1.91
CA GLU A 104 10.95 -15.84 -1.17
C GLU A 104 9.71 -16.32 -0.43
N SER A 105 8.90 -15.41 0.09
CA SER A 105 7.62 -15.71 0.73
C SER A 105 6.71 -14.50 0.75
N VAL A 106 5.43 -14.71 1.04
CA VAL A 106 4.47 -13.63 1.29
C VAL A 106 3.56 -13.96 2.45
N ASP A 107 3.56 -13.07 3.44
CA ASP A 107 2.74 -13.14 4.64
C ASP A 107 1.47 -12.31 4.46
N TYR A 108 0.35 -12.87 4.90
CA TYR A 108 -0.97 -12.24 4.88
C TYR A 108 -1.41 -11.92 6.30
N ARG A 109 -1.75 -10.66 6.53
CA ARG A 109 -2.29 -10.19 7.81
C ARG A 109 -3.25 -9.02 7.62
N PHE A 110 -4.19 -8.88 8.53
CA PHE A 110 -5.05 -7.71 8.59
C PHE A 110 -4.49 -6.66 9.56
N ASP A 111 -4.84 -5.41 9.33
CA ASP A 111 -4.44 -4.32 10.22
C ASP A 111 -5.21 -4.33 11.55
N LYS A 112 -6.42 -4.90 11.58
CA LYS A 112 -7.32 -4.90 12.73
C LYS A 112 -7.67 -6.29 13.29
N GLY A 113 -8.08 -6.30 14.56
CA GLY A 113 -8.59 -7.48 15.28
C GLY A 113 -7.54 -8.52 15.67
N ARG A 114 -7.99 -9.75 15.97
CA ARG A 114 -7.12 -10.89 16.30
C ARG A 114 -6.19 -11.31 15.16
N TYR A 115 -6.45 -10.81 13.94
CA TYR A 115 -5.71 -11.06 12.71
C TYR A 115 -4.63 -10.02 12.41
N LYS A 116 -4.22 -9.24 13.43
CA LYS A 116 -2.91 -8.57 13.46
C LYS A 116 -1.74 -9.57 13.40
N LYS A 117 -1.98 -10.86 13.57
CA LYS A 117 -0.98 -11.90 13.32
C LYS A 117 -1.04 -12.34 11.86
N VAL A 118 0.10 -12.79 11.34
CA VAL A 118 0.14 -13.51 10.07
C VAL A 118 -0.80 -14.71 10.16
N PHE A 119 -1.83 -14.74 9.32
CA PHE A 119 -2.81 -15.82 9.29
C PHE A 119 -2.60 -16.79 8.13
N LYS A 120 -1.78 -16.40 7.16
CA LYS A 120 -1.36 -17.24 6.03
C LYS A 120 0.01 -16.78 5.55
N THR A 121 0.86 -17.74 5.21
CA THR A 121 2.11 -17.51 4.50
C THR A 121 2.08 -18.36 3.23
N LYS A 122 2.53 -17.81 2.11
CA LYS A 122 2.79 -18.58 0.89
C LYS A 122 4.29 -18.68 0.66
N SER A 123 4.74 -19.86 0.27
CA SER A 123 6.10 -20.14 -0.15
C SER A 123 6.42 -19.54 -1.53
N LYS A 124 7.70 -19.52 -1.88
CA LYS A 124 8.20 -19.18 -3.23
C LYS A 124 7.51 -19.96 -4.35
N ALA A 125 7.28 -21.26 -4.18
CA ALA A 125 6.60 -22.08 -5.17
C ALA A 125 5.15 -21.60 -5.39
N GLU A 126 4.42 -21.36 -4.31
CA GLU A 126 3.05 -20.84 -4.37
C GLU A 126 2.98 -19.41 -4.91
N ILE A 127 4.03 -18.59 -4.71
CA ILE A 127 4.14 -17.28 -5.37
C ILE A 127 4.30 -17.47 -6.88
N SER A 128 5.17 -18.38 -7.31
CA SER A 128 5.41 -18.65 -8.73
C SER A 128 4.14 -19.10 -9.45
N GLU A 129 3.32 -19.95 -8.83
CA GLU A 129 2.01 -20.35 -9.38
C GLU A 129 1.01 -19.19 -9.40
N TYR A 130 1.08 -18.30 -8.41
CA TYR A 130 0.10 -17.23 -8.19
C TYR A 130 0.36 -15.97 -9.03
N MET A 131 1.62 -15.66 -9.35
CA MET A 131 2.05 -14.49 -10.13
C MET A 131 2.70 -14.87 -11.47
N ASP A 132 2.64 -16.15 -11.86
CA ASP A 132 3.36 -16.69 -13.03
C ASP A 132 4.89 -16.45 -12.98
N GLY A 133 5.43 -16.39 -11.76
CA GLY A 133 6.85 -16.16 -11.50
C GLY A 133 7.10 -15.67 -10.07
N ASN A 134 8.34 -15.81 -9.62
CA ASN A 134 8.77 -15.32 -8.31
C ASN A 134 10.06 -14.48 -8.40
N VAL A 135 10.62 -14.29 -9.59
CA VAL A 135 11.84 -13.52 -9.82
C VAL A 135 11.52 -12.32 -10.71
N LEU A 136 11.89 -11.14 -10.23
CA LEU A 136 11.91 -9.90 -10.98
C LEU A 136 13.29 -9.72 -11.58
N LEU A 137 13.42 -9.90 -12.90
CA LEU A 137 14.65 -9.58 -13.62
C LEU A 137 14.96 -8.07 -13.52
N PRO A 138 16.21 -7.63 -13.80
CA PRO A 138 16.55 -6.21 -13.86
C PRO A 138 15.56 -5.44 -14.74
N ASN A 139 14.98 -4.35 -14.23
CA ASN A 139 13.94 -3.56 -14.90
C ASN A 139 12.65 -4.33 -15.30
N GLY A 140 12.51 -5.58 -14.87
CA GLY A 140 11.37 -6.43 -15.16
C GLY A 140 10.24 -6.25 -14.14
N SER A 141 9.11 -6.91 -14.42
CA SER A 141 7.94 -6.84 -13.54
C SER A 141 7.24 -8.19 -13.36
N LEU A 142 6.54 -8.33 -12.24
CA LEU A 142 5.57 -9.40 -11.98
C LEU A 142 4.23 -8.75 -11.69
N GLU A 143 3.18 -9.28 -12.29
CA GLU A 143 1.83 -8.74 -12.17
C GLU A 143 0.88 -9.74 -11.53
N ARG A 144 -0.06 -9.22 -10.76
CA ARG A 144 -1.14 -9.98 -10.20
C ARG A 144 -2.46 -9.32 -10.54
N ILE A 145 -3.23 -9.99 -11.39
CA ILE A 145 -4.58 -9.59 -11.79
C ILE A 145 -5.63 -10.24 -10.89
N ASN A 146 -6.70 -9.54 -10.55
CA ASN A 146 -7.76 -10.06 -9.68
C ASN A 146 -7.25 -10.53 -8.31
N SER A 147 -6.33 -9.81 -7.70
CA SER A 147 -6.03 -9.98 -6.28
C SER A 147 -7.21 -9.49 -5.45
N TRP A 148 -7.72 -10.30 -4.53
CA TRP A 148 -8.86 -9.91 -3.72
C TRP A 148 -8.50 -9.71 -2.25
N ALA A 149 -9.29 -8.87 -1.59
CA ALA A 149 -9.27 -8.66 -0.16
C ALA A 149 -10.70 -8.57 0.39
N TRP A 150 -10.88 -8.99 1.63
CA TRP A 150 -12.13 -8.84 2.36
C TRP A 150 -11.83 -8.38 3.77
N GLY A 151 -12.67 -7.52 4.35
CA GLY A 151 -12.49 -7.02 5.71
C GLY A 151 -13.52 -7.61 6.66
N LYS A 152 -13.12 -7.87 7.91
CA LYS A 152 -14.09 -8.04 9.01
C LYS A 152 -14.51 -6.68 9.56
N PHE A 153 -13.60 -5.71 9.52
CA PHE A 153 -13.84 -4.32 9.92
C PHE A 153 -14.12 -3.44 8.70
N ASN A 154 -14.64 -2.23 8.91
CA ASN A 154 -14.84 -1.24 7.85
C ASN A 154 -14.33 0.14 8.31
N PRO A 155 -13.26 0.71 7.71
CA PRO A 155 -12.36 0.06 6.77
C PRO A 155 -11.43 -0.97 7.45
N ASP A 156 -10.88 -1.88 6.66
CA ASP A 156 -9.82 -2.83 7.04
C ASP A 156 -8.75 -2.86 5.94
N ILE A 157 -7.53 -3.28 6.26
CA ILE A 157 -6.44 -3.37 5.28
C ILE A 157 -5.85 -4.78 5.34
N LEU A 158 -5.83 -5.46 4.19
CA LEU A 158 -5.06 -6.69 4.03
C LEU A 158 -3.65 -6.34 3.56
N HIS A 159 -2.66 -6.65 4.37
CA HIS A 159 -1.26 -6.57 3.98
C HIS A 159 -0.83 -7.88 3.34
N LYS A 160 -0.19 -7.79 2.18
CA LYS A 160 0.59 -8.85 1.55
C LYS A 160 2.05 -8.46 1.63
N ILE A 161 2.74 -9.01 2.62
CA ILE A 161 4.09 -8.66 2.99
C ILE A 161 5.04 -9.65 2.33
N TYR A 162 5.62 -9.26 1.20
CA TYR A 162 6.60 -10.08 0.51
C TYR A 162 7.96 -9.93 1.16
N HIS A 163 8.59 -11.05 1.46
CA HIS A 163 10.01 -11.12 1.83
C HIS A 163 10.81 -11.35 0.56
N ALA A 164 11.66 -10.39 0.22
CA ALA A 164 12.38 -10.34 -1.03
C ALA A 164 13.88 -10.28 -0.80
N LYS A 165 14.65 -10.78 -1.77
CA LYS A 165 16.11 -10.79 -1.75
C LYS A 165 16.67 -10.28 -3.07
N ILE A 166 17.56 -9.29 -3.00
CA ILE A 166 18.33 -8.85 -4.17
C ILE A 166 19.54 -9.76 -4.37
N SER A 167 19.85 -10.13 -5.62
CA SER A 167 20.97 -11.02 -5.93
C SER A 167 22.30 -10.49 -5.39
N GLY A 168 22.97 -11.31 -4.56
CA GLY A 168 24.23 -10.95 -3.91
C GLY A 168 24.14 -9.76 -2.95
N GLY A 169 22.94 -9.43 -2.45
CA GLY A 169 22.73 -8.29 -1.57
C GLY A 169 21.84 -8.61 -0.37
N ILE A 170 21.02 -7.63 0.01
CA ILE A 170 20.22 -7.63 1.24
C ILE A 170 18.84 -8.26 1.06
N ASP A 171 18.28 -8.70 2.18
CA ASP A 171 16.86 -9.03 2.28
C ASP A 171 16.08 -7.75 2.61
N PHE A 172 14.87 -7.64 2.07
CA PHE A 172 13.99 -6.49 2.30
C PHE A 172 12.52 -6.92 2.16
N ILE A 173 11.62 -6.02 2.55
CA ILE A 173 10.18 -6.28 2.57
C ILE A 173 9.48 -5.36 1.57
N ILE A 174 8.52 -5.93 0.84
CA ILE A 174 7.57 -5.19 0.00
C ILE A 174 6.18 -5.36 0.61
N ASP A 175 5.53 -4.27 1.00
CA ASP A 175 4.17 -4.28 1.54
C ASP A 175 3.19 -3.87 0.44
N VAL A 176 2.28 -4.79 0.07
CA VAL A 176 1.15 -4.50 -0.82
C VAL A 176 -0.12 -4.44 0.01
N GLN A 177 -0.76 -3.27 0.04
CA GLN A 177 -1.92 -2.97 0.87
C GLN A 177 -3.21 -3.02 0.08
N LEU A 178 -4.18 -3.83 0.50
CA LEU A 178 -5.49 -3.90 -0.14
C LEU A 178 -6.56 -3.40 0.84
N VAL A 179 -7.12 -2.22 0.55
CA VAL A 179 -8.05 -1.50 1.43
C VAL A 179 -9.49 -1.99 1.25
N CYS A 180 -9.97 -2.77 2.20
CA CYS A 180 -11.35 -3.23 2.24
C CYS A 180 -12.24 -2.15 2.85
N LYS A 181 -13.10 -1.51 2.03
CA LYS A 181 -14.09 -0.54 2.50
C LYS A 181 -15.44 -0.81 1.87
N LYS A 182 -16.44 -1.08 2.73
CA LYS A 182 -17.86 -1.25 2.38
C LYS A 182 -18.57 0.10 2.34
#